data_AF-A0ABC8LL83-F1
#
_entry.id   AF-A0ABC8LL83-F1
#
_cell.length_a   1.000
_cell.length_b   1.000
_cell.length_c   1.000
_cell.angle_alpha   90.00
_cell.angle_beta   90.00
_cell.angle_gamma   90.00
#
_symmetry.space_group_name_H-M   'P 1'
#
loop_
_entity.id
_entity.type
_entity.pdbx_description
1 polymer ?
#
loop_
_entity_poly.entity_id
_entity_poly.type
_entity_poly.pdbx_seq_one_letter_code
_entity_poly.pdbx_strand_id
1 'polypeptide(L)'
;MGSFRFSDSHCVVENVLYSVCDGKLRWYDGEMNKWRILKGLVGRLPKFCHGVSVRLCDYGGKMVVVWDENVMSSGEKMIWCAEIALERRGVWEMWGQVEWIDHVLTVPIGYYIVKPLTATV
;
A
#
# COMPACT_ATOMS: atom_id res chain seq x y z
N MET A 1 -21.16 -16.00 -3.04
CA MET A 1 -20.76 -15.04 -4.10
C MET A 1 -19.29 -14.72 -3.88
N GLY A 2 -18.41 -15.27 -4.73
CA GLY A 2 -16.97 -15.14 -4.56
C GLY A 2 -16.49 -13.75 -4.96
N SER A 3 -15.89 -13.01 -4.04
CA SER A 3 -15.08 -11.84 -4.39
C SER A 3 -13.63 -12.12 -4.03
N PHE A 4 -12.98 -12.97 -4.84
CA PHE A 4 -11.53 -12.95 -4.94
C PHE A 4 -11.15 -11.68 -5.70
N ARG A 5 -11.02 -10.55 -5.00
CA ARG A 5 -10.47 -9.32 -5.58
C ARG A 5 -9.09 -9.07 -4.96
N PHE A 6 -8.12 -9.89 -5.37
CA PHE A 6 -6.73 -9.47 -5.33
C PHE A 6 -6.56 -8.47 -6.48
N SER A 7 -6.80 -7.19 -6.21
CA SER A 7 -6.30 -6.16 -7.09
C SER A 7 -4.80 -6.12 -6.86
N ASP A 8 -4.01 -6.69 -7.77
CA ASP A 8 -2.56 -6.49 -7.82
C ASP A 8 -2.27 -5.00 -8.02
N SER A 9 -2.20 -4.25 -6.93
CA SER A 9 -1.79 -2.86 -6.96
C SER A 9 -0.27 -2.80 -7.02
N HIS A 10 0.23 -1.96 -7.92
CA HIS A 10 1.64 -1.68 -8.06
C HIS A 10 1.86 -0.18 -8.28
N CYS A 11 3.06 0.28 -7.93
CA CYS A 11 3.54 1.62 -8.26
C CYS A 11 5.03 1.55 -8.53
N VAL A 12 5.55 2.58 -9.22
CA VAL A 12 6.98 2.75 -9.41
C VAL A 12 7.40 3.99 -8.64
N VAL A 13 8.35 3.84 -7.72
CA VAL A 13 8.95 4.95 -6.96
C VAL A 13 10.44 4.91 -7.22
N GLU A 14 11.03 6.03 -7.65
CA GLU A 14 12.47 6.11 -7.98
C GLU A 14 12.97 4.95 -8.87
N ASN A 15 12.21 4.60 -9.92
CA ASN A 15 12.48 3.49 -10.85
C ASN A 15 12.44 2.06 -10.26
N VAL A 16 11.98 1.90 -9.02
CA VAL A 16 11.76 0.59 -8.40
C VAL A 16 10.28 0.26 -8.43
N LEU A 17 9.93 -0.95 -8.89
CA LEU A 17 8.55 -1.44 -8.92
C LEU A 17 8.17 -2.06 -7.57
N TYR A 18 7.07 -1.58 -7.00
CA TYR A 18 6.48 -2.08 -5.75
C TYR A 18 5.13 -2.71 -6.03
N SER A 19 4.76 -3.71 -5.23
CA SER A 19 3.41 -4.29 -5.25
C SER A 19 3.00 -4.82 -3.89
N VAL A 20 1.71 -5.11 -3.74
CA VAL A 20 1.15 -5.82 -2.58
C VAL A 20 0.80 -7.24 -3.00
N CYS A 21 1.23 -8.23 -2.21
CA CYS A 21 0.86 -9.63 -2.41
C CYS A 21 0.72 -10.29 -1.04
N ASP A 22 -0.38 -11.02 -0.83
CA ASP A 22 -0.73 -11.65 0.47
C ASP A 22 -0.63 -10.68 1.66
N GLY A 23 -1.08 -9.45 1.44
CA GLY A 23 -1.05 -8.38 2.45
C GLY A 23 0.35 -7.93 2.86
N LYS A 24 1.38 -8.26 2.08
CA LYS A 24 2.76 -7.82 2.29
C LYS A 24 3.19 -6.90 1.15
N LEU A 25 3.84 -5.81 1.52
CA LEU A 25 4.53 -4.94 0.57
C LEU A 25 5.82 -5.61 0.10
N ARG A 26 6.03 -5.60 -1.20
CA ARG A 26 7.21 -6.16 -1.86
C ARG A 26 7.72 -5.21 -2.94
N TRP A 27 9.01 -5.31 -3.22
CA TRP A 27 9.68 -4.57 -4.28
C TRP A 27 10.35 -5.57 -5.22
N TYR A 28 10.52 -5.16 -6.48
CA TYR A 28 11.15 -5.98 -7.50
C TYR A 28 12.63 -5.63 -7.59
N ASP A 29 13.47 -6.61 -7.28
CA ASP A 29 14.92 -6.54 -7.43
C ASP A 29 15.27 -6.86 -8.88
N GLY A 30 15.49 -5.81 -9.67
CA GLY A 30 15.83 -5.92 -11.08
C GLY A 30 17.19 -6.59 -11.34
N GLU A 31 18.13 -6.52 -10.38
CA GLU A 31 19.44 -7.15 -10.52
C GLU A 31 19.35 -8.68 -10.36
N MET A 32 18.47 -9.14 -9.46
CA MET A 32 18.26 -10.59 -9.22
C MET A 32 17.01 -11.15 -9.89
N ASN A 33 16.28 -10.33 -10.66
CA ASN A 33 15.03 -10.71 -11.33
C ASN A 33 14.04 -11.40 -10.38
N LYS A 34 13.81 -10.83 -9.18
CA LYS A 34 12.92 -11.44 -8.18
C LYS A 34 12.23 -10.45 -7.26
N TRP A 35 11.06 -10.86 -6.76
CA TRP A 35 10.34 -10.12 -5.73
C TRP A 35 10.96 -10.33 -4.34
N ARG A 36 11.06 -9.25 -3.56
CA ARG A 36 11.54 -9.27 -2.18
C ARG A 36 10.60 -8.50 -1.27
N ILE A 37 10.49 -8.92 -0.02
CA ILE A 37 9.66 -8.25 0.97
C ILE A 37 10.31 -6.92 1.38
N LEU A 38 9.50 -5.87 1.46
CA LEU A 38 9.90 -4.58 1.99
C LEU A 38 10.04 -4.69 3.53
N LYS A 39 11.22 -4.38 4.06
CA LYS A 39 11.51 -4.47 5.50
C LYS A 39 11.07 -3.19 6.23
N GLY A 40 11.13 -3.19 7.56
CA GLY A 40 10.88 -2.00 8.40
C GLY A 40 9.41 -1.69 8.72
N LEU A 41 8.46 -2.40 8.12
CA LEU A 41 7.02 -2.12 8.26
C LEU A 41 6.28 -3.00 9.29
N VAL A 42 6.97 -3.99 9.88
CA VAL A 42 6.36 -4.91 10.85
C VAL A 42 5.91 -4.13 12.08
N GLY A 43 4.62 -4.23 12.43
CA GLY A 43 4.03 -3.52 13.57
C GLY A 43 3.79 -2.02 13.33
N ARG A 44 4.00 -1.53 12.10
CA ARG A 44 3.71 -0.14 11.70
C ARG A 44 2.49 -0.02 10.79
N LEU A 45 2.20 -1.06 10.01
CA LEU A 45 1.00 -1.17 9.19
C LEU A 45 0.13 -2.34 9.66
N PRO A 46 -1.20 -2.27 9.45
CA PRO A 46 -2.07 -3.41 9.71
C PRO A 46 -1.71 -4.58 8.79
N LYS A 47 -2.05 -5.79 9.22
CA LYS A 47 -2.05 -6.95 8.31
C LYS A 47 -3.27 -6.82 7.41
N PHE A 48 -3.05 -6.65 6.11
CA PHE A 48 -4.15 -6.58 5.16
C PHE A 48 -4.79 -7.97 5.00
N CYS A 49 -6.00 -8.13 5.53
CA CYS A 49 -6.77 -9.35 5.41
C CYS A 49 -7.33 -9.55 3.99
N HIS A 50 -7.75 -10.78 3.69
CA HIS A 50 -8.41 -11.09 2.42
C HIS A 50 -9.65 -10.20 2.23
N GLY A 51 -9.74 -9.55 1.06
CA GLY A 51 -10.86 -8.67 0.70
C GLY A 51 -10.64 -7.18 0.94
N VAL A 52 -9.55 -6.79 1.60
CA VAL A 52 -9.17 -5.36 1.77
C VAL A 52 -8.62 -4.82 0.44
N SER A 53 -9.14 -3.67 -0.01
CA SER A 53 -8.68 -3.04 -1.24
C SER A 53 -7.47 -2.15 -0.96
N VAL A 54 -6.26 -2.66 -1.19
CA VAL A 54 -5.03 -1.87 -1.07
C VAL A 54 -4.65 -1.24 -2.41
N ARG A 55 -4.24 0.02 -2.39
CA ARG A 55 -3.69 0.75 -3.54
C ARG A 55 -2.37 1.43 -3.19
N LEU A 56 -1.49 1.52 -4.18
CA LEU A 56 -0.17 2.14 -4.06
C LEU A 56 -0.04 3.29 -5.05
N CYS A 57 0.65 4.36 -4.66
CA CYS A 57 1.13 5.39 -5.58
C CYS A 57 2.47 5.98 -5.13
N ASP A 58 3.16 6.59 -6.08
CA ASP A 58 4.31 7.45 -5.83
C ASP A 58 3.85 8.85 -5.41
N TYR A 59 4.42 9.36 -4.32
CA TYR A 59 4.23 10.71 -3.80
C TYR A 59 5.59 11.34 -3.51
N GLY A 60 6.16 12.02 -4.50
CA GLY A 60 7.40 12.78 -4.34
C GLY A 60 8.60 11.92 -3.92
N GLY A 61 8.73 10.70 -4.46
CA GLY A 61 9.81 9.77 -4.09
C GLY A 61 9.49 8.91 -2.86
N LYS A 62 8.30 9.07 -2.29
CA LYS A 62 7.79 8.21 -1.23
C LYS A 62 6.67 7.33 -1.75
N MET A 63 6.43 6.23 -1.06
CA MET A 63 5.31 5.34 -1.36
C MET A 63 4.13 5.69 -0.48
N VAL A 64 2.98 5.93 -1.09
CA VAL A 64 1.71 6.06 -0.38
C VAL A 64 0.91 4.77 -0.54
N VAL A 65 0.39 4.27 0.58
CA VAL A 65 -0.47 3.09 0.66
C VAL A 65 -1.85 3.54 1.11
N VAL A 66 -2.88 3.24 0.32
CA VAL A 66 -4.28 3.55 0.62
C VAL A 66 -5.06 2.26 0.75
N TRP A 67 -5.86 2.11 1.81
CA TRP A 67 -6.73 0.95 1.99
C TRP A 67 -8.05 1.34 2.65
N ASP A 68 -9.07 0.49 2.51
CA ASP A 68 -10.34 0.66 3.20
C ASP A 68 -10.55 -0.37 4.30
N GLU A 69 -11.17 0.05 5.40
CA GLU A 69 -11.54 -0.82 6.52
C GLU A 69 -13.03 -0.67 6.81
N ASN A 70 -13.76 -1.80 6.90
CA ASN A 70 -15.19 -1.79 7.20
C ASN A 70 -15.44 -1.41 8.66
N VAL A 71 -16.31 -0.41 8.87
CA VAL A 71 -16.84 -0.08 10.19
C VAL A 71 -18.09 -0.94 10.40
N MET A 72 -17.91 -2.05 11.13
CA MET A 72 -18.87 -3.15 11.26
C MET A 72 -20.28 -2.73 11.71
N SER A 73 -20.43 -1.60 12.40
CA SER A 73 -21.69 -1.14 13.01
C SER A 73 -22.45 -0.09 12.21
N SER A 74 -21.81 0.64 11.29
CA SER A 74 -22.42 1.83 10.66
C SER A 74 -22.73 1.70 9.18
N GLY A 75 -22.29 0.61 8.52
CA GLY A 75 -22.44 0.49 7.07
C GLY A 75 -21.49 1.41 6.29
N GLU A 76 -20.42 1.86 6.94
CA GLU A 76 -19.40 2.76 6.40
C GLU A 76 -18.04 2.06 6.33
N LYS A 77 -17.10 2.70 5.63
CA LYS A 77 -15.69 2.32 5.59
C LYS A 77 -14.82 3.52 5.87
N MET A 78 -13.75 3.31 6.61
CA MET A 78 -12.68 4.28 6.76
C MET A 78 -11.64 4.05 5.67
N ILE A 79 -11.35 5.11 4.91
CA ILE A 79 -10.21 5.15 3.99
C ILE A 79 -9.01 5.56 4.81
N TRP A 80 -8.03 4.68 4.88
CA TRP A 80 -6.74 4.90 5.50
C TRP A 80 -5.69 5.24 4.46
N CYS A 81 -4.71 6.03 4.90
CA CYS A 81 -3.56 6.40 4.09
C CYS A 81 -2.30 6.32 4.96
N ALA A 82 -1.23 5.75 4.40
CA ALA A 82 0.09 5.76 5.02
C ALA A 82 1.13 6.25 4.02
N GLU A 83 1.97 7.17 4.47
CA GLU A 83 3.14 7.67 3.74
C GLU A 83 4.38 6.93 4.23
N ILE A 84 5.11 6.34 3.30
CA ILE A 84 6.25 5.46 3.56
C ILE A 84 7.48 6.00 2.84
N ALA A 85 8.43 6.49 3.61
CA ALA A 85 9.77 6.77 3.12
C ALA A 85 10.48 5.45 2.82
N LEU A 86 11.17 5.41 1.69
CA LEU A 86 11.89 4.24 1.20
C LEU A 86 13.40 4.47 1.34
N GLU A 87 14.10 3.48 1.86
CA GLU A 87 15.54 3.53 2.04
C GLU A 87 16.17 2.25 1.48
N ARG A 88 17.11 2.40 0.54
CA ARG A 88 17.90 1.28 0.03
C ARG A 88 19.10 1.04 0.94
N ARG A 89 19.18 -0.15 1.54
CA ARG A 89 20.28 -0.54 2.44
C ARG A 89 21.13 -1.61 1.76
N GLY A 90 22.14 -1.15 1.04
CA GLY A 90 22.99 -2.01 0.22
C GLY A 90 22.28 -2.55 -1.02
N VAL A 91 22.81 -3.64 -1.58
CA VAL A 91 22.37 -4.15 -2.88
C VAL A 91 21.02 -4.89 -2.76
N TRP A 92 20.81 -5.60 -1.65
CA TRP A 92 19.80 -6.64 -1.51
C TRP A 92 18.62 -6.29 -0.61
N GLU A 93 18.63 -5.11 0.01
CA GLU A 93 17.63 -4.73 0.99
C GLU A 93 17.02 -3.37 0.70
N MET A 94 15.71 -3.33 0.90
CA MET A 94 14.92 -2.12 0.87
C MET A 94 14.09 -2.08 2.14
N TRP A 95 14.09 -0.93 2.77
CA TRP A 95 13.42 -0.66 4.02
C TRP A 95 12.38 0.43 3.79
N GLY A 96 11.24 0.28 4.47
CA GLY A 96 10.21 1.29 4.54
C GLY A 96 10.12 1.83 5.97
N GLN A 97 9.96 3.14 6.10
CA GLN A 97 9.63 3.82 7.34
C GLN A 97 8.30 4.54 7.16
N VAL A 98 7.31 4.20 8.00
CA VAL A 98 6.04 4.93 8.02
C VAL A 98 6.29 6.29 8.66
N GLU A 99 6.14 7.35 7.87
CA GLU A 99 6.30 8.73 8.33
C GLU A 99 4.97 9.32 8.79
N TRP A 100 3.87 8.90 8.16
CA TRP A 100 2.53 9.31 8.53
C TRP A 100 1.52 8.20 8.27
N ILE A 101 0.52 8.09 9.13
CA ILE A 101 -0.60 7.16 8.99
C ILE A 101 -1.83 7.74 9.67
N ASP A 102 -2.92 7.87 8.92
CA ASP A 102 -4.23 8.23 9.47
C ASP A 102 -5.37 7.80 8.54
N HIS A 103 -6.58 7.79 9.08
CA HIS A 103 -7.79 7.74 8.28
C HIS A 103 -8.06 9.14 7.70
N VAL A 104 -8.29 9.20 6.39
CA VAL A 104 -8.51 10.46 5.67
C VAL A 104 -9.98 10.76 5.43
N LEU A 105 -10.82 9.72 5.41
CA LEU A 105 -12.24 9.87 5.12
C LEU A 105 -13.05 8.65 5.59
N THR A 106 -14.28 8.90 6.01
CA THR A 106 -15.30 7.86 6.24
C THR A 106 -16.39 8.00 5.18
N VAL A 107 -16.73 6.89 4.52
CA VAL A 107 -17.67 6.85 3.39
C VAL A 107 -18.59 5.63 3.46
N PRO A 108 -19.82 5.69 2.92
CA PRO A 108 -20.72 4.53 2.86
C PRO A 108 -20.10 3.33 2.11
N ILE A 109 -20.40 2.08 2.49
CA ILE A 109 -19.77 0.85 1.93
C ILE A 109 -19.82 0.70 0.39
N GLY A 110 -20.72 1.41 -0.30
CA GLY A 110 -21.02 1.28 -1.73
C GLY A 110 -19.95 1.74 -2.73
N TYR A 111 -18.68 1.90 -2.33
CA TYR A 111 -17.59 2.32 -3.23
C TYR A 111 -16.47 1.28 -3.31
N TYR A 112 -15.58 1.51 -4.26
CA TYR A 112 -14.30 0.84 -4.39
C TYR A 112 -13.24 1.87 -4.76
N ILE A 113 -12.03 1.73 -4.20
CA ILE A 113 -10.90 2.59 -4.58
C ILE A 113 -10.45 2.17 -5.97
N VAL A 114 -10.47 3.09 -6.94
CA VAL A 114 -10.01 2.79 -8.31
C VAL A 114 -8.50 2.88 -8.36
N LYS A 115 -7.96 4.10 -8.22
CA LYS A 115 -6.54 4.41 -8.32
C LYS A 115 -6.25 5.70 -7.54
N PRO A 116 -5.22 5.73 -6.69
CA PRO A 116 -4.71 6.95 -6.10
C PRO A 116 -3.86 7.71 -7.13
N LEU A 117 -3.98 9.04 -7.13
CA LEU A 117 -3.25 9.95 -8.01
C LEU A 117 -2.58 11.02 -7.16
N THR A 118 -1.36 11.37 -7.53
CA THR A 118 -0.61 12.45 -6.91
C THR A 118 -0.86 13.73 -7.68
N ALA A 119 -1.31 14.77 -6.98
CA ALA A 119 -1.40 16.12 -7.51
C ALA A 119 -0.07 16.83 -7.26
N THR A 120 0.57 17.33 -8.30
CA THR A 120 1.70 18.26 -8.18
C THR A 120 1.17 19.69 -8.28
N VAL A 121 1.55 20.54 -7.32
CA VAL A 121 1.24 21.98 -7.31
C VAL A 121 2.38 22.76 -7.92
#